data_AF-A0ABD2MUE5-F1
#
_entry.id   AF-A0ABD2MUE5-F1
#
_cell.length_a   1.000
_cell.length_b   1.000
_cell.length_c   1.000
_cell.angle_alpha   90.00
_cell.angle_beta   90.00
_cell.angle_gamma   90.00
#
_symmetry.space_group_name_H-M   'P 1'
#
loop_
_entity.id
_entity.type
_entity.pdbx_description
1 polymer ?
#
loop_
_entity_poly.entity_id
_entity_poly.type
_entity_poly.pdbx_seq_one_letter_code
_entity_poly.pdbx_strand_id
1 'polypeptide(L)'
;MDLYWLAKSFQSKSLYDNYKTQRKEYHRLLRRTKGEFYGELISNAVNKPKQIWDIVNEITDRHKDGNHIVLGCEIADPYAVAEIFGDYFSTVTGRAFHDVFGSNMSEKCTSSSFHNESTFVYWPVGEAEVINLIQN
;
A
#
# COMPACT_ATOMS: atom_id res chain seq x y z
N MET A 1 -34.97 -2.11 -4.81
CA MET A 1 -35.35 -3.53 -5.01
C MET A 1 -34.16 -4.26 -5.60
N ASP A 2 -33.73 -5.37 -4.99
CA ASP A 2 -32.57 -6.13 -5.43
C ASP A 2 -32.94 -7.09 -6.58
N LEU A 3 -32.44 -6.82 -7.79
CA LEU A 3 -32.68 -7.63 -9.01
C LEU A 3 -32.24 -9.08 -8.83
N TYR A 4 -31.28 -9.34 -7.94
CA TYR A 4 -30.83 -10.69 -7.63
C TYR A 4 -31.96 -11.53 -6.99
N TRP A 5 -32.73 -10.91 -6.09
CA TRP A 5 -33.83 -11.58 -5.40
C TRP A 5 -34.98 -11.90 -6.35
N LEU A 6 -35.27 -10.98 -7.28
CA LEU A 6 -36.25 -11.19 -8.34
C LEU A 6 -35.81 -12.30 -9.30
N ALA A 7 -34.56 -12.30 -9.74
CA ALA A 7 -34.01 -13.32 -10.64
C ALA A 7 -34.08 -14.74 -10.05
N LYS A 8 -33.90 -14.87 -8.73
CA LYS A 8 -33.97 -16.14 -7.99
C LYS A 8 -35.40 -16.65 -7.82
N SER A 9 -36.39 -15.76 -7.86
CA SER A 9 -37.81 -16.12 -7.69
C SER A 9 -38.46 -16.72 -8.94
N PHE A 10 -37.81 -16.60 -10.11
CA PHE A 10 -38.29 -17.22 -11.34
C PHE A 10 -38.06 -18.73 -11.34
N GLN A 11 -39.12 -19.50 -11.58
CA GLN A 11 -39.06 -20.97 -11.68
C GLN A 11 -38.44 -21.47 -12.99
N SER A 12 -38.32 -20.63 -14.02
CA SER A 12 -37.78 -21.04 -15.33
C SER A 12 -36.25 -20.93 -15.37
N LYS A 13 -35.60 -22.08 -15.55
CA LYS A 13 -34.14 -22.21 -15.63
C LYS A 13 -33.52 -21.31 -16.72
N SER A 14 -34.19 -21.17 -17.87
CA SER A 14 -33.72 -20.37 -19.00
C SER A 14 -33.61 -18.88 -18.69
N LEU A 15 -34.52 -18.31 -17.88
CA LEU A 15 -34.47 -16.89 -17.49
C LEU A 15 -33.33 -16.62 -16.51
N TYR A 16 -33.10 -17.54 -15.58
CA TYR A 16 -31.98 -17.44 -14.63
C TYR A 16 -30.62 -17.52 -15.33
N ASP A 17 -30.48 -18.44 -16.30
CA ASP A 17 -29.25 -18.58 -17.10
C ASP A 17 -28.99 -17.35 -17.98
N ASN A 18 -30.05 -16.75 -18.55
CA ASN A 18 -29.96 -15.49 -19.29
C ASN A 18 -29.51 -14.35 -18.37
N TYR A 19 -30.14 -14.19 -17.19
CA TYR A 19 -29.72 -13.20 -16.20
C TYR A 19 -28.25 -13.35 -15.80
N LYS A 20 -27.79 -14.58 -15.53
CA LYS A 20 -26.40 -14.85 -15.17
C LYS A 20 -25.44 -14.44 -16.29
N THR A 21 -25.82 -14.70 -17.54
CA THR A 21 -25.06 -14.30 -18.73
C THR A 21 -24.99 -12.79 -18.86
N GLN A 22 -26.13 -12.11 -18.78
CA GLN A 22 -26.21 -10.64 -18.84
C GLN A 22 -25.45 -9.96 -17.71
N ARG A 23 -25.53 -10.50 -16.49
CA ARG A 23 -24.74 -10.01 -15.35
C ARG A 23 -23.23 -10.14 -15.60
N LYS A 24 -22.80 -11.25 -16.19
CA LYS A 24 -21.39 -11.47 -16.55
C LYS A 24 -20.94 -10.47 -17.62
N GLU A 25 -21.75 -10.27 -18.67
CA GLU A 25 -21.47 -9.28 -19.71
C GLU A 25 -21.42 -7.86 -19.15
N TYR A 26 -22.37 -7.51 -18.28
CA TYR A 26 -22.38 -6.22 -17.59
C TYR A 26 -21.09 -5.99 -16.79
N HIS A 27 -20.65 -6.97 -15.97
CA HIS A 27 -19.40 -6.84 -15.22
C HIS A 27 -18.17 -6.78 -16.13
N ARG A 28 -18.17 -7.49 -17.27
CA ARG A 28 -17.11 -7.38 -18.27
C ARG A 28 -17.06 -5.99 -18.87
N LEU A 29 -18.20 -5.45 -19.28
CA LEU A 29 -18.32 -4.09 -19.81
C LEU A 29 -17.85 -3.07 -18.78
N LEU A 30 -18.34 -3.16 -17.55
CA LEU A 30 -17.97 -2.27 -16.46
C LEU A 30 -16.46 -2.29 -16.18
N ARG A 31 -15.84 -3.48 -16.18
CA ARG A 31 -14.39 -3.61 -16.03
C ARG A 31 -13.65 -2.96 -17.20
N ARG A 32 -14.10 -3.18 -18.43
CA ARG A 32 -13.50 -2.62 -19.65
C ARG A 32 -13.56 -1.10 -19.63
N THR A 33 -14.76 -0.55 -19.44
CA THR A 33 -14.98 0.91 -19.41
C THR A 33 -14.20 1.59 -18.31
N LYS A 34 -14.12 1.00 -17.10
CA LYS A 34 -13.26 1.53 -16.03
C LYS A 34 -11.78 1.50 -16.40
N GLY A 35 -11.32 0.42 -17.02
CA GLY A 35 -9.94 0.29 -17.49
C GLY A 35 -9.59 1.33 -18.56
N GLU A 36 -10.48 1.53 -19.54
CA GLU A 36 -10.35 2.56 -20.58
C GLU A 36 -10.29 3.96 -19.94
N PHE A 37 -11.25 4.29 -19.08
CA PHE A 37 -11.33 5.60 -18.42
C PHE A 37 -10.09 5.94 -17.58
N TYR A 38 -9.67 5.05 -16.67
CA TYR A 38 -8.48 5.32 -15.85
C TYR A 38 -7.20 5.23 -16.68
N GLY A 39 -7.16 4.40 -17.72
CA GLY A 39 -6.06 4.34 -18.67
C GLY A 39 -5.83 5.66 -19.40
N GLU A 40 -6.91 6.30 -19.87
CA GLU A 40 -6.87 7.63 -20.50
C GLU A 40 -6.44 8.73 -19.52
N LEU A 41 -6.94 8.70 -18.28
CA LEU A 41 -6.51 9.65 -17.24
C LEU A 41 -5.01 9.55 -16.97
N ILE A 42 -4.48 8.33 -16.87
CA ILE A 42 -3.05 8.10 -16.59
C ILE A 42 -2.20 8.43 -17.83
N SER A 43 -2.66 8.11 -19.03
CA SER A 43 -1.89 8.36 -20.26
C SER A 43 -1.73 9.86 -20.54
N ASN A 44 -2.78 10.63 -20.27
CA ASN A 44 -2.80 12.08 -20.47
C ASN A 44 -2.17 12.87 -19.30
N ALA A 45 -1.83 12.23 -18.19
CA ALA A 45 -1.22 12.89 -17.05
C ALA A 45 0.25 13.24 -17.30
N VAL A 46 0.64 14.45 -16.90
CA VAL A 46 2.05 14.91 -16.91
C VAL A 46 2.91 14.07 -15.97
N ASN A 47 2.38 13.78 -14.76
CA ASN A 47 3.03 12.92 -13.77
C ASN A 47 2.20 11.66 -13.54
N LYS A 48 2.49 10.62 -14.33
CA LYS A 48 1.75 9.35 -14.32
C LYS A 48 1.81 8.64 -12.95
N PRO A 49 2.98 8.52 -12.28
CA PRO A 49 3.04 7.91 -10.95
C PRO A 49 2.14 8.62 -9.92
N LYS A 50 2.12 9.96 -9.92
CA LYS A 50 1.27 10.74 -9.01
C LYS A 50 -0.22 10.53 -9.32
N GLN A 51 -0.61 10.56 -10.60
CA GLN A 51 -1.99 10.33 -11.00
C GLN A 51 -2.50 8.95 -10.59
N ILE A 52 -1.67 7.92 -10.73
CA ILE A 52 -2.00 6.56 -10.25
C ILE A 52 -2.23 6.57 -8.74
N TRP A 53 -1.36 7.23 -7.99
CA TRP A 53 -1.49 7.34 -6.54
C TRP A 53 -2.76 8.07 -6.11
N ASP A 54 -3.11 9.16 -6.80
CA ASP A 54 -4.32 9.93 -6.54
C ASP A 54 -5.59 9.09 -6.80
N ILE A 55 -5.63 8.33 -7.91
CA ILE A 55 -6.72 7.38 -8.22
C ILE A 55 -6.84 6.30 -7.14
N VAL A 56 -5.72 5.75 -6.66
CA VAL A 56 -5.73 4.72 -5.61
C VAL A 56 -6.29 5.31 -4.31
N ASN A 57 -5.89 6.52 -3.92
CA ASN A 57 -6.40 7.16 -2.70
C ASN A 57 -7.90 7.45 -2.80
N GLU A 58 -8.38 7.91 -3.96
CA GLU A 58 -9.80 8.14 -4.23
C GLU A 58 -10.62 6.84 -4.09
N ILE A 59 -10.16 5.74 -4.67
CA ILE A 59 -10.88 4.44 -4.63
C ILE A 59 -10.85 3.83 -3.23
N THR A 60 -9.74 4.02 -2.50
CA THR A 60 -9.56 3.41 -1.17
C THR A 60 -10.10 4.27 -0.03
N ASP A 61 -10.74 5.40 -0.35
CA ASP A 61 -11.26 6.38 0.62
C ASP A 61 -10.19 6.79 1.65
N ARG A 62 -8.91 6.73 1.23
CA ARG A 62 -7.78 7.22 2.02
C ARG A 62 -7.74 8.73 1.85
N HIS A 63 -8.71 9.40 2.44
CA HIS A 63 -8.57 10.81 2.71
C HIS A 63 -7.30 10.99 3.56
N LYS A 64 -6.56 12.06 3.26
CA LYS A 64 -5.52 12.54 4.17
C LYS A 64 -6.26 12.97 5.42
N ASP A 65 -6.50 12.04 6.34
CA ASP A 65 -6.49 12.35 7.76
C ASP A 65 -5.10 12.94 7.97
N GLY A 66 -5.03 14.25 7.80
CA GLY A 66 -3.88 15.01 8.20
C GLY A 66 -3.76 14.69 9.67
N ASN A 67 -2.78 13.85 10.03
CA ASN A 67 -2.25 13.80 11.37
C ASN A 67 -1.70 15.21 11.62
N HIS A 68 -2.59 16.13 11.98
CA HIS A 68 -2.25 17.39 12.57
C HIS A 68 -1.64 17.01 13.91
N ILE A 69 -0.31 16.92 13.94
CA ILE A 69 0.42 16.92 15.20
C ILE A 69 0.25 18.33 15.76
N VAL A 70 -0.85 18.55 16.48
CA VAL A 70 -1.03 19.75 17.28
C VAL A 70 -0.23 19.51 18.55
N LEU A 71 0.97 20.09 18.60
CA LEU A 71 1.68 20.25 19.87
C LEU A 71 0.88 21.28 20.67
N GLY A 72 0.08 20.81 21.64
CA GLY A 72 -0.84 21.64 22.44
C GLY A 72 -0.17 22.60 23.43
N CYS A 73 1.07 22.99 23.18
CA CYS A 73 1.88 23.84 24.04
C CYS A 73 2.82 24.72 23.21
N GLU A 74 2.99 25.97 23.62
CA GLU A 74 4.07 26.82 23.09
C GLU A 74 5.41 26.17 23.42
N ILE A 75 6.19 25.89 22.38
CA ILE A 75 7.52 25.32 22.50
C ILE A 75 8.44 26.41 23.04
N ALA A 76 8.66 26.41 24.36
CA ALA A 76 9.60 27.31 25.01
C ALA A 76 11.07 26.87 24.84
N ASP A 77 11.30 25.56 24.64
CA ASP A 77 12.63 24.97 24.50
C ASP A 77 12.72 24.04 23.28
N PRO A 78 13.53 24.39 22.27
CA PRO A 78 13.79 23.55 21.09
C PRO A 78 14.38 22.16 21.43
N TYR A 79 15.11 22.04 22.55
CA TYR A 79 15.71 20.76 22.95
C TYR A 79 14.66 19.74 23.40
N ALA A 80 13.61 20.20 24.07
CA ALA A 80 12.49 19.34 24.47
C ALA A 80 11.76 18.75 23.25
N VAL A 81 11.67 19.50 22.15
CA VAL A 81 11.08 18.99 20.89
C VAL A 81 11.98 17.95 20.25
N ALA A 82 13.29 18.21 20.20
CA ALA A 82 14.24 17.25 19.66
C ALA A 82 14.24 15.94 20.46
N GLU A 83 14.08 16.02 21.78
CA GLU A 83 13.96 14.86 22.66
C GLU A 83 12.66 14.07 22.41
N ILE A 84 11.51 14.75 22.34
CA ILE A 84 10.21 14.11 22.04
C ILE A 84 10.23 13.45 20.65
N PHE A 85 10.81 14.13 19.65
CA PHE A 85 10.96 13.56 18.32
C PHE A 85 11.90 12.36 18.34
N GLY A 86 13.04 12.45 19.02
CA GLY A 86 14.00 11.36 19.17
C GLY A 86 13.37 10.13 19.81
N ASP A 87 12.63 10.32 20.90
CA ASP A 87 11.96 9.24 21.62
C ASP A 87 10.84 8.59 20.78
N TYR A 88 10.05 9.42 20.09
CA TYR A 88 9.02 8.93 19.17
C TYR A 88 9.62 8.08 18.04
N PHE A 89 10.64 8.57 17.33
CA PHE A 89 11.23 7.85 16.21
C PHE A 89 12.07 6.64 16.63
N SER A 90 12.62 6.63 17.85
CA SER A 90 13.30 5.44 18.39
C SER A 90 12.33 4.28 18.65
N THR A 91 11.08 4.59 19.00
CA THR A 91 10.08 3.59 19.40
C THR A 91 9.05 3.28 18.31
N VAL A 92 8.85 4.16 17.32
CA VAL A 92 7.81 4.00 16.28
C VAL A 92 7.99 2.73 15.47
N THR A 93 9.23 2.38 15.14
CA THR A 93 9.55 1.19 14.35
C THR A 93 9.19 -0.08 15.14
N GLY A 94 9.57 -0.15 16.42
CA GLY A 94 9.21 -1.28 17.28
C GLY A 94 7.70 -1.45 17.46
N ARG A 95 6.96 -0.35 17.62
CA ARG A 95 5.50 -0.37 17.69
C ARG A 95 4.87 -0.83 16.37
N ALA A 96 5.32 -0.30 15.24
CA ALA A 96 4.81 -0.68 13.92
C ALA A 96 5.06 -2.17 13.60
N PHE A 97 6.23 -2.69 13.97
CA PHE A 97 6.51 -4.12 13.85
C PHE A 97 5.64 -4.97 14.77
N HIS A 98 5.44 -4.55 16.02
CA HIS A 98 4.56 -5.23 16.96
C HIS A 98 3.10 -5.25 16.50
N ASP A 99 2.60 -4.13 15.95
CA ASP A 99 1.21 -4.04 15.48
C ASP A 99 0.93 -4.92 14.25
N VAL A 100 1.93 -5.11 13.39
CA VAL A 100 1.80 -5.93 12.18
C VAL A 100 2.03 -7.42 12.46
N PHE A 101 2.99 -7.76 13.33
CA PHE A 101 3.46 -9.13 13.50
C PHE A 101 3.20 -9.73 14.88
N GLY A 102 2.70 -8.95 15.84
CA GLY A 102 2.52 -9.36 17.23
C GLY A 102 3.84 -9.55 17.99
N SER A 103 3.75 -9.94 19.26
CA SER A 103 4.91 -10.13 20.17
C SER A 103 5.69 -11.43 19.96
N ASN A 104 5.29 -12.30 19.01
CA ASN A 104 5.82 -13.65 18.86
C ASN A 104 6.54 -13.84 17.51
N MET A 105 7.60 -13.07 17.26
CA MET A 105 8.60 -13.45 16.25
C MET A 105 9.61 -14.41 16.89
N SER A 106 9.27 -15.71 16.93
CA SER A 106 10.18 -16.79 17.32
C SER A 106 10.48 -17.76 16.17
N GLU A 107 10.29 -17.35 14.92
CA GLU A 107 10.68 -18.17 13.78
C GLU A 107 11.87 -17.53 13.08
N LYS A 108 12.98 -18.28 13.05
CA LYS A 108 14.18 -17.91 12.30
C LYS A 108 13.75 -17.56 10.87
N CYS A 109 14.17 -16.40 10.39
CA CYS A 109 14.04 -16.04 8.98
C CYS A 109 14.52 -17.21 8.12
N THR A 110 13.60 -17.90 7.44
CA THR A 110 13.96 -18.78 6.34
C THR A 110 14.31 -17.89 5.18
N SER A 111 15.59 -17.50 5.10
CA SER A 111 16.18 -17.07 3.85
C SER A 111 16.17 -18.27 2.91
N SER A 112 15.06 -18.47 2.19
CA SER A 112 15.06 -19.36 1.03
C SER A 112 16.07 -18.77 0.05
N SER A 113 17.15 -19.51 -0.22
CA SER A 113 18.18 -19.16 -1.18
C SER A 113 17.57 -19.14 -2.59
N PHE A 114 16.94 -18.02 -2.96
CA PHE A 114 16.64 -17.71 -4.34
C PHE A 114 17.96 -17.31 -5.00
N HIS A 115 18.52 -18.23 -5.78
CA HIS A 115 19.56 -17.91 -6.76
C HIS A 115 18.94 -17.01 -7.84
N ASN A 116 18.88 -15.71 -7.57
CA ASN A 116 18.66 -14.68 -8.59
C ASN A 116 20.02 -14.06 -8.90
N GLU A 117 20.61 -14.42 -10.04
CA GLU A 117 21.90 -13.92 -10.53
C GLU A 117 21.90 -12.42 -10.89
N SER A 118 20.83 -11.69 -10.57
CA SER A 118 20.68 -10.24 -10.84
C SER A 118 20.32 -9.44 -9.59
N THR A 119 20.71 -9.91 -8.40
CA THR A 119 20.54 -9.15 -7.16
C THR A 119 21.87 -8.50 -6.78
N PHE A 120 21.87 -7.20 -6.50
CA PHE A 120 23.01 -6.53 -5.85
C PHE A 120 23.18 -7.14 -4.46
N VAL A 121 24.04 -8.16 -4.36
CA VAL A 121 24.52 -8.65 -3.08
C VAL A 121 25.55 -7.65 -2.60
N TYR A 122 25.22 -6.91 -1.55
CA TYR A 122 26.24 -6.16 -0.81
C TYR A 122 27.21 -7.19 -0.22
N TRP A 123 28.43 -7.22 -0.76
CA TRP A 123 29.51 -7.94 -0.13
C TRP A 123 29.79 -7.30 1.23
N PRO A 124 30.04 -8.06 2.30
CA PRO A 124 30.41 -7.46 3.58
C PRO A 124 31.69 -6.65 3.39
N VAL A 125 31.56 -5.33 3.51
CA VAL A 125 32.67 -4.39 3.47
C VAL A 125 33.46 -4.58 4.76
N GLY A 126 34.74 -4.91 4.62
CA GLY A 126 35.63 -5.09 5.78
C GLY A 126 35.98 -3.75 6.42
N GLU A 127 36.27 -3.75 7.72
CA GLU A 127 36.68 -2.53 8.45
C GLU A 127 37.87 -1.83 7.79
N ALA A 128 38.82 -2.59 7.24
CA ALA A 128 39.97 -2.06 6.52
C ALA A 128 39.59 -1.28 5.24
N GLU A 129 38.50 -1.68 4.57
CA GLU A 129 38.03 -1.04 3.34
C GLU A 129 37.34 0.30 3.65
N VAL A 130 36.58 0.35 4.76
CA VAL A 130 35.99 1.60 5.27
C VAL A 130 37.08 2.60 5.68
N ILE A 131 38.11 2.12 6.40
CA ILE A 131 39.21 2.99 6.85
C ILE A 131 39.98 3.57 5.67
N ASN A 132 40.23 2.79 4.61
CA ASN A 132 40.90 3.27 3.41
C ASN A 132 40.08 4.29 2.61
N LEU A 133 38.74 4.20 2.67
CA LEU A 133 37.84 5.17 2.05
C LEU A 133 37.81 6.51 2.77
N ILE A 134 38.00 6.51 4.09
CA ILE A 134 38.01 7.73 4.92
C ILE A 134 39.35 8.47 4.85
N GLN A 135 40.43 7.76 4.50
CA GLN A 135 41.79 8.32 4.46
C GLN A 135 42.19 8.94 3.10
N ASN A 136 41.36 8.78 2.06
CA ASN A 136 41.44 9.56 0.80
C ASN A 136 40.51 10.77 0.85
#